data_AF-A0A447KTV3-F1
#
_entry.id   AF-A0A447KTV3-F1
#
_cell.length_a   1.000
_cell.length_b   1.000
_cell.length_c   1.000
_cell.angle_alpha   90.00
_cell.angle_beta   90.00
_cell.angle_gamma   90.00
#
_symmetry.space_group_name_H-M   'P 1'
#
loop_
_entity.id
_entity.type
_entity.pdbx_description
1 polymer ?
#
loop_
_entity_poly.entity_id
_entity_poly.type
_entity_poly.pdbx_seq_one_letter_code
_entity_poly.pdbx_strand_id
1 'polypeptide(L)'
;MLHAACAELSQRGEAVGYVPLDKRAYFVPEVLDGMEQLALVCIDNIECIAGDEAWEMAIFNLYNRILETGRTRLFITGDRPPRQLNLQLPDLASRLDWGQIYKLQPLSDTEKLLALQLRAKLRGFELPEDVGRFLLKRLDREMRTLFMTLDQLDRASITAQRKLTIPFVKEILGL
;
A
#
# COMPACT_ATOMS: atom_id res chain seq x y z
N MET A 1 -0.93 3.63 -1.13
CA MET A 1 -0.50 4.82 -1.91
C MET A 1 0.46 4.43 -3.02
N LEU A 2 1.49 3.61 -2.78
CA LEU A 2 2.41 3.16 -3.83
C LEU A 2 1.69 2.60 -5.07
N HIS A 3 0.77 1.66 -4.89
CA HIS A 3 -0.04 1.11 -5.99
C HIS A 3 -0.81 2.18 -6.80
N ALA A 4 -1.28 3.25 -6.16
CA ALA A 4 -1.97 4.34 -6.86
C ALA A 4 -1.01 5.15 -7.73
N ALA A 5 0.21 5.44 -7.21
CA ALA A 5 1.24 6.12 -7.98
C ALA A 5 1.71 5.27 -9.18
N CYS A 6 1.91 3.96 -8.98
CA CYS A 6 2.24 3.04 -10.07
C CYS A 6 1.13 2.98 -11.12
N ALA A 7 -0.14 2.86 -10.70
CA ALA A 7 -1.27 2.80 -11.60
C ALA A 7 -1.42 4.09 -12.44
N GLU A 8 -1.28 5.27 -11.82
CA GLU A 8 -1.38 6.56 -12.49
C GLU A 8 -0.35 6.71 -13.62
N LEU A 9 0.91 6.37 -13.37
CA LEU A 9 1.96 6.47 -14.39
C LEU A 9 1.86 5.35 -15.43
N SER A 10 1.49 4.14 -15.01
CA SER A 10 1.27 3.04 -15.95
C SER A 10 0.13 3.33 -16.93
N GLN A 11 -0.95 4.01 -16.49
CA GLN A 11 -2.04 4.46 -17.37
C GLN A 11 -1.58 5.48 -18.41
N ARG A 12 -0.48 6.21 -18.15
CA ARG A 12 0.15 7.15 -19.09
C ARG A 12 1.18 6.47 -20.01
N GLY A 13 1.35 5.14 -19.90
CA GLY A 13 2.34 4.37 -20.67
C GLY A 13 3.77 4.46 -20.13
N GLU A 14 3.97 5.03 -18.95
CA GLU A 14 5.29 5.12 -18.33
C GLU A 14 5.66 3.79 -17.64
N ALA A 15 6.92 3.39 -17.75
CA ALA A 15 7.44 2.18 -17.11
C ALA A 15 7.64 2.42 -15.60
N VAL A 16 7.10 1.52 -14.78
CA VAL A 16 7.13 1.62 -13.31
C VAL A 16 7.59 0.31 -12.67
N GLY A 17 8.31 0.41 -11.56
CA GLY A 17 8.78 -0.73 -10.75
C GLY A 17 8.15 -0.71 -9.37
N TYR A 18 7.74 -1.87 -8.86
CA TYR A 18 7.24 -2.04 -7.50
C TYR A 18 7.91 -3.26 -6.86
N VAL A 19 8.58 -3.05 -5.72
CA VAL A 19 9.38 -4.05 -5.02
C VAL A 19 8.88 -4.21 -3.58
N PRO A 20 8.14 -5.30 -3.28
CA PRO A 20 7.68 -5.60 -1.92
C PRO A 20 8.75 -6.36 -1.12
N LEU A 21 9.41 -5.70 -0.17
CA LEU A 21 10.53 -6.29 0.59
C LEU A 21 10.10 -7.30 1.67
N ASP A 22 8.82 -7.31 2.04
CA ASP A 22 8.20 -8.37 2.85
C ASP A 22 8.20 -9.73 2.10
N LYS A 23 8.33 -9.69 0.77
CA LYS A 23 8.44 -10.86 -0.11
C LYS A 23 9.84 -11.04 -0.70
N ARG A 24 10.87 -10.42 -0.11
CA ARG A 24 12.25 -10.47 -0.64
C ARG A 24 12.80 -11.88 -0.80
N ALA A 25 12.30 -12.87 -0.05
CA ALA A 25 12.71 -14.27 -0.19
C ALA A 25 12.43 -14.88 -1.58
N TYR A 26 11.55 -14.26 -2.38
CA TYR A 26 11.25 -14.68 -3.75
C TYR A 26 12.11 -13.98 -4.82
N PHE A 27 12.98 -13.06 -4.41
CA PHE A 27 13.80 -12.24 -5.30
C PHE A 27 15.25 -12.19 -4.81
N VAL A 28 16.13 -11.73 -5.68
CA VAL A 28 17.53 -11.44 -5.35
C VAL A 28 17.78 -9.93 -5.47
N PRO A 29 18.71 -9.35 -4.71
CA PRO A 29 18.93 -7.89 -4.71
C PRO A 29 19.22 -7.29 -6.10
N GLU A 30 19.80 -8.07 -7.00
CA GLU A 30 20.10 -7.69 -8.40
C GLU A 30 18.85 -7.36 -9.22
N VAL A 31 17.65 -7.71 -8.73
CA VAL A 31 16.39 -7.27 -9.35
C VAL A 31 16.28 -5.73 -9.43
N LEU A 32 17.02 -5.01 -8.59
CA LEU A 32 17.05 -3.55 -8.55
C LEU A 32 17.92 -2.93 -9.65
N ASP A 33 18.71 -3.73 -10.37
CA ASP A 33 19.60 -3.21 -11.41
C ASP A 33 18.83 -2.83 -12.67
N GLY A 34 19.14 -1.65 -13.21
CA GLY A 34 18.41 -1.07 -14.34
C GLY A 34 17.09 -0.41 -13.97
N MET A 35 16.62 -0.53 -12.71
CA MET A 35 15.41 0.18 -12.26
C MET A 35 15.57 1.70 -12.28
N GLU A 36 16.80 2.22 -12.26
CA GLU A 36 17.06 3.65 -12.45
C GLU A 36 16.67 4.18 -13.83
N GLN A 37 16.31 3.33 -14.80
CA GLN A 37 15.78 3.75 -16.11
C GLN A 37 14.25 3.88 -16.14
N LEU A 38 13.56 3.44 -15.07
CA LEU A 38 12.09 3.51 -14.97
C LEU A 38 11.63 4.92 -14.61
N ALA A 39 10.39 5.28 -14.91
CA ALA A 39 9.86 6.59 -14.53
C ALA A 39 9.58 6.71 -13.01
N LEU A 40 9.27 5.58 -12.37
CA LEU A 40 9.00 5.47 -10.94
C LEU A 40 9.44 4.11 -10.41
N VAL A 41 10.12 4.12 -9.27
CA VAL A 41 10.44 2.94 -8.48
C VAL A 41 9.77 3.09 -7.12
N CYS A 42 9.01 2.07 -6.72
CA CYS A 42 8.37 1.98 -5.41
C CYS A 42 8.96 0.83 -4.62
N ILE A 43 9.56 1.12 -3.46
CA ILE A 43 10.05 0.14 -2.51
C ILE A 43 9.06 0.09 -1.34
N ASP A 44 8.48 -1.08 -1.09
CA ASP A 44 7.52 -1.27 -0.01
C ASP A 44 8.16 -2.01 1.18
N ASN A 45 7.86 -1.57 2.40
CA ASN A 45 8.26 -2.20 3.67
C ASN A 45 9.79 -2.28 3.89
N ILE A 46 10.49 -1.14 3.80
CA ILE A 46 11.96 -1.04 3.94
C ILE A 46 12.50 -1.61 5.26
N GLU A 47 11.73 -1.62 6.34
CA GLU A 47 12.08 -2.24 7.62
C GLU A 47 12.37 -3.74 7.51
N CYS A 48 11.84 -4.41 6.48
CA CYS A 48 12.03 -5.84 6.28
C CYS A 48 13.50 -6.21 6.02
N ILE A 49 14.31 -5.30 5.48
CA ILE A 49 15.72 -5.55 5.14
C ILE A 49 16.70 -5.09 6.21
N ALA A 50 16.22 -4.59 7.36
CA ALA A 50 17.12 -4.17 8.44
C ALA A 50 17.97 -5.35 8.94
N GLY A 51 19.29 -5.20 8.89
CA GLY A 51 20.24 -6.27 9.23
C GLY A 51 20.64 -7.17 8.06
N ASP A 52 20.08 -6.96 6.87
CA ASP A 52 20.41 -7.70 5.65
C ASP A 52 21.34 -6.87 4.77
N GLU A 53 22.65 -7.02 4.98
CA GLU A 53 23.68 -6.18 4.35
C GLU A 53 23.60 -6.17 2.81
N ALA A 54 23.24 -7.31 2.20
CA ALA A 54 23.12 -7.42 0.75
C ALA A 54 21.98 -6.55 0.22
N TRP A 55 20.81 -6.61 0.87
CA TRP A 55 19.66 -5.78 0.50
C TRP A 55 19.85 -4.31 0.84
N GLU A 56 20.43 -4.00 2.01
CA GLU A 56 20.75 -2.61 2.38
C GLU A 56 21.70 -1.97 1.37
N MET A 57 22.76 -2.69 0.96
CA MET A 57 23.70 -2.23 -0.06
C MET A 57 23.03 -2.06 -1.43
N ALA A 58 22.17 -2.99 -1.84
CA ALA A 58 21.49 -2.91 -3.12
C ALA A 58 20.54 -1.70 -3.20
N ILE A 59 19.79 -1.42 -2.13
CA ILE A 59 18.93 -0.22 -2.06
C ILE A 59 19.77 1.06 -2.04
N PHE A 60 20.89 1.07 -1.30
CA PHE A 60 21.81 2.21 -1.29
C PHE A 60 22.36 2.51 -2.70
N ASN A 61 22.78 1.47 -3.43
CA ASN A 61 23.27 1.61 -4.79
C ASN A 61 22.17 2.10 -5.75
N LEU A 62 20.97 1.54 -5.66
CA LEU A 62 19.82 2.00 -6.44
C LEU A 62 19.53 3.49 -6.19
N TYR A 63 19.55 3.94 -4.93
CA TYR A 63 19.35 5.35 -4.59
C TYR A 63 20.37 6.25 -5.29
N ASN A 64 21.65 5.89 -5.22
CA ASN A 64 22.71 6.68 -5.85
C ASN A 64 22.55 6.72 -7.38
N ARG A 65 22.27 5.59 -8.03
CA ARG A 65 22.00 5.55 -9.49
C ARG A 65 20.81 6.42 -9.90
N ILE A 66 19.72 6.39 -9.12
CA ILE A 66 18.55 7.23 -9.36
C ILE A 66 18.90 8.72 -9.20
N LEU A 67 19.68 9.07 -8.17
CA LEU A 67 20.10 10.44 -7.92
C LEU A 67 21.01 10.97 -9.06
N GLU A 68 21.94 10.14 -9.54
CA GLU A 68 22.85 10.48 -10.63
C GLU A 68 22.13 10.69 -11.96
N THR A 69 21.14 9.84 -12.27
CA THR A 69 20.36 9.96 -13.52
C THR A 69 19.37 11.13 -13.48
N GLY A 70 18.77 11.41 -12.32
CA GLY A 70 17.82 12.51 -12.10
C GLY A 70 16.49 12.37 -12.85
N ARG A 71 16.22 11.21 -13.47
CA ARG A 71 15.03 10.96 -14.30
C ARG A 71 13.95 10.13 -13.61
N THR A 72 14.32 9.49 -12.51
CA THR A 72 13.53 8.43 -11.88
C THR A 72 13.00 8.89 -10.53
N ARG A 73 11.69 8.72 -10.31
CA ARG A 73 11.07 9.02 -9.03
C ARG A 73 11.23 7.81 -8.11
N LEU A 74 11.58 8.04 -6.85
CA LEU A 74 11.74 6.97 -5.87
C LEU A 74 10.78 7.20 -4.69
N PHE A 75 9.89 6.25 -4.46
CA PHE A 75 9.05 6.21 -3.27
C PHE A 75 9.41 5.01 -2.42
N ILE A 76 9.56 5.24 -1.12
CA ILE A 76 9.89 4.22 -0.14
C ILE A 76 8.89 4.32 1.00
N THR A 77 8.35 3.20 1.45
CA THR A 77 7.54 3.11 2.66
C THR A 77 8.29 2.37 3.75
N GLY A 78 7.91 2.66 4.99
CA GLY A 78 8.21 1.79 6.10
C GLY A 78 7.34 2.06 7.31
N ASP A 79 7.45 1.19 8.31
CA ASP A 79 6.66 1.25 9.55
C ASP A 79 7.11 2.35 10.52
N ARG A 80 8.31 2.91 10.33
CA ARG A 80 8.92 3.91 11.21
C ARG A 80 9.84 4.87 10.44
N PRO A 81 10.22 6.02 11.03
CA PRO A 81 11.15 6.96 10.40
C PRO A 81 12.53 6.33 10.14
N PRO A 82 13.30 6.81 9.14
CA PRO A 82 14.59 6.23 8.76
C PRO A 82 15.57 6.01 9.91
N ARG A 83 15.66 6.99 10.82
CA ARG A 83 16.53 6.93 12.01
C ARG A 83 16.18 5.81 13.01
N GLN A 84 14.99 5.22 12.91
CA GLN A 84 14.51 4.16 13.81
C GLN A 84 14.49 2.78 13.15
N LEU A 85 14.84 2.68 11.86
CA LEU A 85 14.85 1.41 11.10
C LEU A 85 15.94 0.44 11.55
N ASN A 86 16.93 0.87 12.35
CA ASN A 86 18.07 0.05 12.79
C ASN A 86 18.84 -0.61 11.63
N LEU A 87 18.96 0.11 10.51
CA LEU A 87 19.78 -0.30 9.38
C LEU A 87 21.25 -0.39 9.81
N GLN A 88 21.96 -1.42 9.34
CA GLN A 88 23.37 -1.61 9.64
C GLN A 88 24.25 -0.65 8.83
N LEU A 89 23.80 -0.25 7.64
CA LEU A 89 24.48 0.68 6.76
C LEU A 89 24.06 2.14 7.09
N PRO A 90 24.92 2.93 7.77
CA PRO A 90 24.55 4.28 8.21
C PRO A 90 24.33 5.25 7.04
N ASP A 91 25.02 5.00 5.93
CA ASP A 91 24.89 5.79 4.72
C ASP A 91 23.50 5.65 4.10
N LEU A 92 22.91 4.44 4.09
CA LEU A 92 21.54 4.24 3.64
C LEU A 92 20.56 5.00 4.53
N ALA A 93 20.70 4.89 5.86
CA ALA A 93 19.85 5.63 6.80
C ALA A 93 19.91 7.15 6.55
N SER A 94 21.11 7.68 6.28
CA SER A 94 21.33 9.09 5.96
C SER A 94 20.67 9.51 4.64
N ARG A 95 20.73 8.65 3.60
CA ARG A 95 20.06 8.91 2.30
C ARG A 95 18.54 8.92 2.43
N LEU A 96 17.99 8.00 3.20
CA LEU A 96 16.55 7.96 3.49
C LEU A 96 16.11 9.20 4.27
N ASP A 97 16.93 9.70 5.19
CA ASP A 97 16.66 10.91 5.99
C ASP A 97 16.77 12.22 5.16
N TRP A 98 17.54 12.19 4.07
CA TRP A 98 17.70 13.34 3.17
C TRP A 98 16.47 13.60 2.28
N GLY A 99 15.62 12.59 2.09
CA GLY A 99 14.38 12.70 1.32
C GLY A 99 13.26 13.43 2.06
N GLN A 100 12.17 13.73 1.36
CA GLN A 100 10.94 14.26 1.98
C GLN A 100 10.20 13.13 2.70
N ILE A 101 10.13 13.21 4.03
CA ILE A 101 9.47 12.20 4.87
C ILE A 101 8.07 12.67 5.25
N TYR A 102 7.07 11.83 4.95
CA TYR A 102 5.69 12.07 5.33
C TYR A 102 5.20 10.95 6.25
N LYS A 103 4.65 11.32 7.40
CA LYS A 103 3.95 10.37 8.27
C LYS A 103 2.53 10.19 7.76
N LEU A 104 2.22 9.00 7.24
CA LEU A 104 0.86 8.64 6.87
C LEU A 104 -0.02 8.59 8.13
N GLN A 105 -1.09 9.38 8.14
CA GLN A 105 -2.07 9.31 9.20
C GLN A 105 -3.11 8.24 8.87
N PRO A 106 -3.49 7.38 9.83
CA PRO A 106 -4.62 6.50 9.64
C PRO A 106 -5.90 7.33 9.51
N LEU A 107 -6.87 6.82 8.76
CA LEU A 107 -8.18 7.43 8.65
C LEU A 107 -8.92 7.37 10.00
N SER A 108 -9.65 8.43 10.34
CA SER A 108 -10.64 8.42 11.41
C SER A 108 -11.82 7.50 11.06
N ASP A 109 -12.61 7.05 12.05
CA ASP A 109 -13.76 6.17 11.78
C ASP A 109 -14.77 6.81 10.78
N THR A 110 -14.92 8.14 10.82
CA THR A 110 -15.75 8.88 9.85
C THR A 110 -15.16 8.82 8.44
N GLU A 111 -13.85 9.01 8.29
CA GLU A 111 -13.19 8.93 6.98
C GLU A 111 -13.15 7.50 6.44
N LYS A 112 -13.05 6.49 7.32
CA LYS A 112 -13.16 5.07 6.94
C LYS A 112 -14.53 4.77 6.35
N LEU A 113 -15.61 5.27 6.97
CA LEU A 113 -16.96 5.12 6.44
C LEU A 113 -17.08 5.73 5.04
N LEU A 114 -16.60 6.97 4.86
CA LEU A 114 -16.61 7.65 3.56
C LEU A 114 -15.77 6.89 2.52
N ALA A 115 -14.62 6.34 2.91
CA ALA A 115 -13.78 5.54 2.02
C ALA A 115 -14.48 4.24 1.58
N LEU A 116 -15.22 3.57 2.48
CA LEU A 116 -16.02 2.39 2.15
C LEU A 116 -17.15 2.73 1.18
N GLN A 117 -17.88 3.82 1.43
CA GLN A 117 -18.95 4.29 0.55
C GLN A 117 -18.41 4.69 -0.84
N LEU A 118 -17.26 5.37 -0.89
CA LEU A 118 -16.60 5.72 -2.14
C LEU A 118 -16.23 4.46 -2.93
N ARG A 119 -15.64 3.45 -2.27
CA ARG A 119 -15.27 2.19 -2.93
C ARG A 119 -16.49 1.40 -3.43
N ALA A 120 -17.58 1.37 -2.66
CA ALA A 120 -18.84 0.77 -3.08
C ALA A 120 -19.37 1.46 -4.35
N LYS A 121 -19.39 2.80 -4.35
CA LYS A 121 -19.84 3.60 -5.50
C LYS A 121 -18.98 3.35 -6.75
N LEU A 122 -17.65 3.27 -6.60
CA LEU A 122 -16.74 2.95 -7.71
C LEU A 122 -16.95 1.54 -8.27
N ARG A 123 -17.56 0.64 -7.50
CA ARG A 123 -17.95 -0.72 -7.93
C ARG A 123 -19.38 -0.82 -8.46
N GLY A 124 -20.13 0.27 -8.41
CA GLY A 124 -21.49 0.33 -8.94
C GLY A 124 -22.59 -0.10 -7.97
N PHE A 125 -22.31 -0.16 -6.66
CA PHE A 125 -23.35 -0.39 -5.65
C PHE A 125 -23.32 0.65 -4.54
N GLU A 126 -24.42 0.75 -3.79
CA GLU A 126 -24.55 1.69 -2.68
C GLU A 126 -24.29 0.97 -1.36
N LEU A 127 -23.48 1.57 -0.48
CA LEU A 127 -23.30 1.13 0.89
C LEU A 127 -24.08 2.07 1.83
N PRO A 128 -25.22 1.64 2.37
CA PRO A 128 -25.97 2.41 3.36
C PRO A 128 -25.11 2.76 4.58
N GLU A 129 -25.31 3.95 5.13
CA GLU A 129 -24.53 4.46 6.27
C GLU A 129 -24.66 3.56 7.51
N ASP A 130 -25.86 3.08 7.80
CA ASP A 130 -26.14 2.17 8.93
C ASP A 130 -25.38 0.85 8.78
N VAL A 131 -25.33 0.29 7.57
CA VAL A 131 -24.53 -0.90 7.26
C VAL A 131 -23.04 -0.61 7.40
N GLY A 132 -22.54 0.51 6.85
CA GLY A 132 -21.14 0.90 6.97
C GLY A 132 -20.70 1.09 8.43
N ARG A 133 -21.52 1.76 9.25
CA ARG A 133 -21.28 1.90 10.69
C ARG A 133 -21.33 0.56 11.43
N PHE A 134 -22.24 -0.32 11.04
CA PHE A 134 -22.31 -1.68 11.59
C PHE A 134 -21.01 -2.45 11.33
N LEU A 135 -20.48 -2.39 10.10
CA LEU A 135 -19.19 -3.02 9.74
C LEU A 135 -18.04 -2.48 10.59
N LEU A 136 -17.92 -1.15 10.72
CA LEU A 136 -16.87 -0.52 11.54
C LEU A 136 -16.94 -0.88 13.03
N LYS A 137 -18.14 -1.17 13.55
CA LYS A 137 -18.34 -1.54 14.95
C LYS A 137 -18.06 -3.03 15.22
N ARG A 138 -18.34 -3.90 14.26
CA ARG A 138 -18.34 -5.36 14.43
C ARG A 138 -17.09 -6.03 13.90
N LEU A 139 -16.41 -5.41 12.93
CA LEU A 139 -15.18 -5.92 12.33
C LEU A 139 -13.94 -5.20 12.87
N ASP A 140 -12.78 -5.75 12.55
CA ASP A 140 -11.52 -5.06 12.71
C ASP A 140 -11.56 -3.73 11.95
N ARG A 141 -11.03 -2.67 12.59
CA ARG A 141 -10.99 -1.32 12.03
C ARG A 141 -9.87 -1.17 10.99
N GLU A 142 -9.18 -2.24 10.67
CA GLU A 142 -8.22 -2.32 9.58
C GLU A 142 -8.88 -2.16 8.20
N MET A 143 -8.42 -1.17 7.43
CA MET A 143 -9.00 -0.84 6.13
C MET A 143 -8.90 -2.00 5.12
N ARG A 144 -7.84 -2.82 5.22
CA ARG A 144 -7.67 -4.00 4.37
C ARG A 144 -8.83 -4.99 4.58
N THR A 145 -9.12 -5.31 5.84
CA THR A 145 -10.20 -6.24 6.22
C THR A 145 -11.57 -5.69 5.82
N LEU A 146 -11.80 -4.40 6.04
CA LEU A 146 -13.05 -3.73 5.66
C LEU A 146 -13.28 -3.77 4.14
N PHE A 147 -12.24 -3.52 3.34
CA PHE A 147 -12.34 -3.62 1.87
C PHE A 147 -12.52 -5.05 1.37
N MET A 148 -11.87 -6.04 1.98
CA MET A 148 -12.10 -7.45 1.63
C MET A 148 -13.54 -7.88 1.95
N THR A 149 -14.05 -7.45 3.10
CA THR A 149 -15.44 -7.71 3.49
C THR A 149 -16.41 -7.04 2.52
N LEU A 150 -16.15 -5.80 2.13
CA LEU A 150 -16.95 -5.08 1.16
C LEU A 150 -17.00 -5.83 -0.18
N ASP A 151 -15.87 -6.38 -0.64
CA ASP A 151 -15.78 -7.19 -1.86
C ASP A 151 -16.57 -8.51 -1.74
N GLN A 152 -16.61 -9.13 -0.56
CA GLN A 152 -17.43 -10.32 -0.29
C GLN A 152 -18.93 -9.99 -0.32
N LEU A 153 -19.33 -8.88 0.31
CA LEU A 153 -20.71 -8.43 0.39
C LEU A 153 -21.26 -8.02 -0.98
N ASP A 154 -20.44 -7.36 -1.81
CA ASP A 154 -20.76 -7.02 -3.19
C ASP A 154 -21.12 -8.26 -4.01
N ARG A 155 -20.25 -9.28 -4.00
CA ARG A 155 -20.50 -10.56 -4.70
C ARG A 155 -21.76 -11.26 -4.21
N ALA A 156 -21.99 -11.28 -2.90
CA ALA A 156 -23.19 -11.88 -2.32
C ALA A 156 -24.47 -11.12 -2.70
N SER A 157 -24.43 -9.78 -2.64
CA SER A 157 -25.52 -8.88 -3.01
C SER A 157 -25.94 -9.08 -4.47
N ILE A 158 -24.97 -9.18 -5.39
CA ILE A 158 -25.21 -9.45 -6.81
C ILE A 158 -25.83 -10.83 -7.00
N THR A 159 -25.26 -11.86 -6.37
CA THR A 159 -25.74 -13.25 -6.51
C THR A 159 -27.17 -13.42 -6.00
N ALA A 160 -27.49 -12.78 -4.87
CA ALA A 160 -28.82 -12.82 -4.28
C ALA A 160 -29.80 -11.82 -4.90
N GLN A 161 -29.33 -10.89 -5.74
CA GLN A 161 -30.08 -9.72 -6.22
C GLN A 161 -30.78 -8.94 -5.10
N ARG A 162 -30.11 -8.81 -3.94
CA ARG A 162 -30.65 -8.16 -2.74
C ARG A 162 -29.84 -6.92 -2.40
N LYS A 163 -30.50 -5.86 -1.94
CA LYS A 163 -29.83 -4.68 -1.38
C LYS A 163 -29.09 -5.05 -0.09
N LEU A 164 -27.97 -4.37 0.16
CA LEU A 164 -27.24 -4.48 1.43
C LEU A 164 -28.11 -3.95 2.57
N THR A 165 -28.35 -4.80 3.55
CA THR A 165 -29.08 -4.50 4.78
C THR A 165 -28.36 -5.19 5.94
N ILE A 166 -28.51 -4.67 7.16
CA ILE A 166 -27.85 -5.27 8.35
C ILE A 166 -28.16 -6.77 8.50
N PRO A 167 -29.42 -7.25 8.33
CA PRO A 167 -29.71 -8.68 8.40
C PRO A 167 -28.97 -9.50 7.35
N PHE A 168 -28.91 -9.00 6.10
CA PHE A 168 -28.20 -9.67 5.01
C PHE A 168 -26.68 -9.72 5.27
N VAL A 169 -26.10 -8.63 5.79
CA VAL A 169 -24.67 -8.63 6.15
C VAL A 169 -24.36 -9.65 7.25
N LYS A 170 -25.22 -9.77 8.26
CA LYS A 170 -25.06 -10.80 9.30
C LYS A 170 -25.13 -12.22 8.74
N GLU A 171 -26.07 -12.46 7.83
CA GLU A 171 -26.21 -13.74 7.12
C GLU A 171 -24.93 -14.12 6.37
N ILE A 172 -24.37 -13.19 5.60
CA ILE A 172 -23.17 -13.44 4.77
C ILE A 172 -21.88 -13.56 5.60
N LEU A 173 -21.78 -12.81 6.70
CA LEU A 173 -20.58 -12.80 7.55
C LEU A 173 -20.64 -13.79 8.73
N GLY A 174 -21.78 -14.48 8.92
CA GLY A 174 -21.97 -15.43 10.03
C GLY A 174 -21.95 -14.77 11.42
N LEU A 175 -22.54 -13.57 11.56
CA LEU A 175 -22.43 -12.69 12.73
C LEU A 175 -23.67 -12.55 13.62
#